data_AF-A0A5K1FR69-F1
#
_entry.id   AF-A0A5K1FR69-F1
#
_cell.length_a   1.000
_cell.length_b   1.000
_cell.length_c   1.000
_cell.angle_alpha   90.00
_cell.angle_beta   90.00
_cell.angle_gamma   90.00
#
_symmetry.space_group_name_H-M   'P 1'
#
loop_
_entity.id
_entity.type
_entity.pdbx_description
1 polymer ?
#
loop_
_entity_poly.entity_id
_entity_poly.type
_entity_poly.pdbx_seq_one_letter_code
_entity_poly.pdbx_strand_id
1 'polypeptide(L)' 'GLKSCGGTHFRFVEGSIVCHDYQEIKIQENVHVVGVGSIPRSIPAILKDDLVDMVKAG' A
#
# COMPACT_ATOMS: atom_id res chain seq x y z
N GLY A 1 -2.36 -39.30 -20.54
CA GLY A 1 -2.41 -37.83 -20.37
C GLY A 1 -2.55 -37.51 -18.89
N LEU A 2 -1.87 -36.47 -18.41
CA LEU A 2 -1.96 -36.03 -17.02
C LEU A 2 -3.34 -35.41 -16.76
N LYS A 3 -4.04 -35.85 -15.72
CA LYS A 3 -5.35 -35.28 -15.35
C LYS A 3 -5.13 -33.92 -14.69
N SER A 4 -5.83 -32.90 -15.16
CA SER A 4 -5.87 -31.58 -14.52
C SER A 4 -6.63 -31.64 -13.20
N CYS A 5 -6.15 -30.97 -12.17
CA CYS A 5 -6.88 -30.79 -10.92
C CYS A 5 -8.06 -29.82 -11.15
N GLY A 6 -9.28 -30.23 -10.81
CA GLY A 6 -10.51 -29.45 -10.98
C GLY A 6 -10.98 -28.70 -9.74
N GLY A 7 -10.15 -28.58 -8.71
CA GLY A 7 -10.50 -27.88 -7.48
C GLY A 7 -10.58 -26.36 -7.69
N THR A 8 -11.68 -25.75 -7.26
CA THR A 8 -11.90 -24.29 -7.25
C THR A 8 -11.85 -23.68 -5.85
N HIS A 9 -11.68 -24.53 -4.83
CA HIS A 9 -11.68 -24.14 -3.43
C HIS A 9 -10.29 -24.27 -2.84
N PHE A 10 -9.82 -23.17 -2.24
CA PHE A 10 -8.59 -23.16 -1.45
C PHE A 10 -8.93 -23.53 -0.01
N ARG A 11 -8.13 -24.41 0.57
CA ARG A 11 -8.17 -24.68 2.00
C ARG A 11 -7.09 -23.82 2.66
N PHE A 12 -7.51 -23.02 3.63
CA PHE A 12 -6.57 -22.31 4.47
C PHE A 12 -5.68 -23.31 5.21
N VAL A 13 -4.38 -23.01 5.25
CA VAL A 13 -3.39 -23.80 5.99
C VAL A 13 -3.06 -23.02 7.26
N GLU A 14 -3.44 -23.58 8.40
CA GLU A 14 -3.16 -22.96 9.69
C GLU A 14 -1.65 -22.77 9.88
N GLY A 15 -1.23 -21.59 10.34
CA GLY A 15 0.18 -21.23 10.47
C GLY A 15 0.87 -20.77 9.18
N SER A 16 0.19 -20.71 8.02
CA SER A 16 0.78 -20.19 6.78
C SER A 16 0.61 -18.68 6.58
N ILE A 17 0.13 -17.96 7.61
CA ILE A 17 -0.05 -16.49 7.54
C ILE A 17 1.29 -15.81 7.76
N VAL A 18 1.62 -14.88 6.88
CA VAL A 18 2.70 -13.89 7.07
C VAL A 18 2.03 -12.54 7.27
N CYS A 19 2.32 -11.87 8.40
CA CYS A 19 1.83 -10.55 8.71
C CYS A 19 2.89 -9.50 8.39
N HIS A 20 2.47 -8.36 7.86
CA HIS A 20 3.32 -7.22 7.54
C HIS A 20 2.72 -5.95 8.13
N ASP A 21 3.57 -5.05 8.61
CA ASP A 21 3.13 -3.73 9.02
C ASP A 21 2.74 -2.91 7.78
N TYR A 22 1.69 -2.11 7.92
CA TYR A 22 1.08 -1.38 6.82
C TYR A 22 0.66 0.02 7.26
N GLN A 23 1.06 1.03 6.50
CA GLN A 23 0.68 2.41 6.74
C GLN A 23 0.37 3.12 5.41
N GLU A 24 -0.77 3.82 5.36
CA GLU A 24 -1.11 4.71 4.26
C GLU A 24 -0.79 6.16 4.63
N ILE A 25 -0.10 6.86 3.73
CA ILE A 25 0.21 8.29 3.86
C ILE A 25 -0.26 9.05 2.61
N LYS A 26 -0.40 10.37 2.72
CA LYS A 26 -0.62 11.27 1.58
C LYS A 26 0.57 12.20 1.42
N ILE A 27 1.13 12.22 0.22
CA ILE A 27 2.20 13.13 -0.16
C ILE A 27 1.55 14.27 -0.94
N GLN A 28 1.72 15.50 -0.46
CA GLN A 28 1.24 16.69 -1.14
C GLN A 28 2.35 17.28 -2.00
N GLU A 29 2.00 17.82 -3.17
CA GLU A 29 2.95 18.55 -3.99
C GLU A 29 3.46 19.82 -3.28
N ASN A 30 4.61 20.32 -3.72
CA ASN A 30 5.16 21.55 -3.15
C ASN A 30 4.29 22.75 -3.55
N VAL A 31 3.64 23.39 -2.58
CA VAL A 31 2.71 24.50 -2.81
C VAL A 31 3.36 25.73 -3.46
N HIS A 32 4.68 25.90 -3.35
CA HIS A 32 5.41 27.05 -3.92
C HIS A 32 5.61 26.94 -5.43
N VAL A 33 5.47 25.74 -6.02
CA VAL A 33 5.56 25.55 -7.47
C VAL A 33 4.19 25.55 -8.15
N VAL A 34 3.12 25.67 -7.36
CA VAL A 34 1.73 25.69 -7.86
C VAL A 34 1.31 27.12 -8.18
N GLY A 35 0.77 27.34 -9.37
CA GLY A 35 0.32 28.66 -9.82
C GLY A 35 -0.84 29.21 -8.98
N VAL A 36 -0.89 30.54 -8.83
CA VAL A 36 -1.95 31.23 -8.08
C VAL A 36 -3.34 30.82 -8.59
N GLY A 37 -4.22 30.43 -7.66
CA GLY A 37 -5.58 29.97 -7.97
C GLY A 37 -5.71 28.48 -8.28
N SER A 38 -4.60 27.74 -8.30
CA SER A 38 -4.63 26.28 -8.45
C SER A 38 -4.72 25.58 -7.09
N ILE A 39 -5.38 24.43 -7.05
CA ILE A 39 -5.54 23.62 -5.84
C ILE A 39 -4.39 22.58 -5.81
N PRO A 40 -3.58 22.54 -4.73
CA PRO A 40 -2.54 21.53 -4.60
C PRO A 40 -3.07 20.10 -4.69
N ARG A 41 -2.37 19.25 -5.43
CA ARG A 41 -2.64 17.84 -5.62
C ARG A 41 -1.89 17.01 -4.58
N SER A 42 -2.44 15.85 -4.26
CA SER A 42 -1.79 14.85 -3.41
C SER A 42 -1.87 13.48 -4.05
N ILE A 43 -0.90 12.63 -3.70
CA ILE A 43 -0.88 11.21 -4.06
C ILE A 43 -0.87 10.36 -2.78
N PRO A 44 -1.61 9.23 -2.75
CA PRO A 44 -1.46 8.26 -1.68
C PRO A 44 -0.16 7.46 -1.87
N ALA A 45 0.47 7.06 -0.77
CA ALA A 45 1.57 6.12 -0.76
C ALA A 45 1.40 5.12 0.39
N ILE A 46 1.86 3.89 0.17
CA ILE A 46 1.82 2.81 1.16
C ILE A 46 3.25 2.57 1.64
N LEU A 47 3.44 2.58 2.95
CA LEU A 47 4.65 2.14 3.63
C LEU A 47 4.40 0.75 4.20
N LYS A 48 5.44 -0.09 4.16
CA LYS A 48 5.41 -1.46 4.68
C LYS A 48 6.68 -1.75 5.47
N ASP A 49 6.56 -2.68 6.41
CA ASP A 49 7.68 -3.21 7.19
C ASP A 49 8.54 -2.05 7.77
N ASP A 50 9.83 -2.03 7.48
CA ASP A 50 10.79 -1.06 8.02
C ASP A 50 10.47 0.41 7.70
N LEU A 51 9.62 0.67 6.71
CA LEU A 51 9.21 2.03 6.34
C LEU A 51 8.06 2.58 7.18
N VAL A 52 7.33 1.71 7.87
CA VAL A 52 6.23 2.14 8.74
C VAL A 52 6.79 3.01 9.87
N ASP A 53 6.07 4.08 10.19
CA ASP A 53 6.41 5.07 11.23
C ASP A 53 7.71 5.88 10.97
N MET A 54 8.37 5.71 9.82
CA MET A 54 9.52 6.54 9.45
C MET A 54 9.16 8.00 9.16
N VAL A 55 7.94 8.26 8.69
CA VAL A 55 7.51 9.58 8.23
C VAL A 55 6.49 10.18 9.20
N LYS A 56 6.69 11.45 9.56
CA LYS A 56 5.75 12.25 10.36
C LYS A 56 5.17 13.36 9.48
N ALA A 57 3.88 13.61 9.61
CA ALA A 57 3.25 14.75 8.95
C ALA A 57 3.80 16.07 9.52
N GLY A 58 4.15 17.01 8.65
CA GLY A 58 4.72 18.31 9.02
C GLY A 58 4.92 19.20 7.82
#